data_AF-A0A523I8B1-F1
#
_entry.id   AF-A0A523I8B1-F1
#
_cell.length_a   1.000
_cell.length_b   1.000
_cell.length_c   1.000
_cell.angle_alpha   90.00
_cell.angle_beta   90.00
_cell.angle_gamma   90.00
#
_symmetry.space_group_name_H-M   'P 1'
#
loop_
_entity.id
_entity.type
_entity.pdbx_description
1 polymer ?
#
loop_
_entity_poly.entity_id
_entity_poly.type
_entity_poly.pdbx_seq_one_letter_code
_entity_poly.pdbx_strand_id
1 'polypeptide(L)' 'MNLFRSEEHAKAWSKYSPDSTERTMPVAKYARHFGTDYQRLRLDPDYFVNRMELQKKRDAQRAAIEND' A
#
# COMPACT_ATOMS: atom_id res chain seq x y z
N MET A 1 5.28 -9.25 -4.13
CA MET A 1 4.85 -9.29 -2.71
C MET A 1 4.63 -10.73 -2.34
N ASN A 2 5.01 -11.13 -1.12
CA ASN A 2 4.71 -12.45 -0.59
C ASN A 2 3.74 -12.30 0.58
N LEU A 3 2.83 -13.26 0.73
CA LEU A 3 1.94 -13.35 1.88
C LEU A 3 2.47 -14.42 2.82
N PHE A 4 2.57 -14.06 4.10
CA PHE A 4 3.00 -14.96 5.15
C PHE A 4 1.91 -15.03 6.21
N ARG A 5 1.81 -16.18 6.89
CA ARG A 5 0.85 -16.35 7.99
C ARG A 5 1.18 -15.49 9.21
N SER A 6 2.45 -15.12 9.40
CA SER A 6 2.91 -14.23 10.48
C SER A 6 4.27 -13.61 10.14
N GLU A 7 4.72 -12.64 10.94
CA GLU A 7 6.03 -12.01 10.77
C GLU A 7 7.19 -12.98 11.01
N GLU A 8 7.04 -13.92 11.94
CA GLU A 8 8.04 -14.96 12.22
C GLU A 8 8.26 -15.83 10.98
N HIS A 9 7.19 -16.14 10.23
CA HIS A 9 7.30 -16.88 8.97
C HIS A 9 8.00 -16.09 7.87
N ALA A 10 7.79 -14.77 7.84
CA ALA A 10 8.52 -13.91 6.93
C ALA A 10 10.02 -13.92 7.27
N LYS A 11 10.39 -13.79 8.54
CA LYS A 11 11.78 -13.79 9.02
C LYS A 11 12.50 -15.13 8.82
N ALA A 12 11.78 -16.24 8.94
CA ALA A 12 12.31 -17.59 8.72
C ALA A 12 12.43 -17.96 7.23
N TRP A 13 11.93 -17.12 6.31
CA TRP A 13 12.00 -17.40 4.88
C TRP A 13 13.43 -17.25 4.36
N SER A 14 13.89 -18.19 3.52
CA SER A 14 15.27 -18.22 3.01
C SER A 14 15.67 -16.99 2.18
N LYS A 15 14.70 -16.22 1.70
CA LYS A 15 14.92 -14.97 0.95
C LYS A 15 14.58 -13.73 1.78
N TYR A 16 14.40 -13.88 3.09
CA TYR A 16 14.24 -12.74 3.98
C TYR A 16 15.51 -11.89 3.94
N SER A 17 15.32 -10.58 3.74
CA SER A 17 16.38 -9.59 3.90
C SER A 17 16.01 -8.67 5.07
N PRO A 18 16.95 -8.36 5.99
CA PRO A 18 16.74 -7.36 7.01
C PRO A 18 16.27 -5.99 6.46
N ASP A 19 16.68 -5.62 5.25
CA ASP A 19 16.25 -4.38 4.58
C ASP A 19 14.74 -4.38 4.26
N SER A 20 14.11 -5.55 4.27
CA SER A 20 12.66 -5.69 4.06
C SER A 20 11.84 -5.53 5.34
N THR A 21 12.46 -5.29 6.49
CA THR A 21 11.77 -5.20 7.80
C THR A 21 10.70 -4.10 7.78
N GLU A 22 11.02 -2.90 7.30
CA GLU A 22 10.05 -1.79 7.21
C GLU A 22 8.89 -2.09 6.23
N ARG A 23 9.14 -3.01 5.30
CA ARG A 23 8.17 -3.50 4.31
C ARG A 23 7.69 -4.91 4.64
N THR A 24 7.79 -5.31 5.90
CA THR A 24 7.11 -6.48 6.44
C THR A 24 6.03 -5.93 7.36
N MET A 25 4.81 -5.84 6.85
CA MET A 25 3.69 -5.19 7.55
C MET A 25 2.41 -6.01 7.42
N PRO A 26 1.42 -5.79 8.32
CA PRO A 26 0.14 -6.49 8.25
C PRO A 26 -0.54 -6.34 6.89
N VAL A 27 -1.17 -7.42 6.42
CA VAL A 27 -1.87 -7.44 5.12
C VAL A 27 -2.92 -6.34 5.01
N ALA A 28 -3.62 -6.03 6.11
CA ALA A 28 -4.59 -4.94 6.14
C ALA A 28 -3.98 -3.57 5.78
N LYS A 29 -2.72 -3.31 6.15
CA LYS A 29 -2.01 -2.08 5.78
C LYS A 29 -1.68 -2.07 4.29
N TYR A 30 -1.29 -3.21 3.72
CA TYR A 30 -1.09 -3.32 2.27
C TYR A 30 -2.37 -3.14 1.47
N ALA A 31 -3.49 -3.69 1.94
CA ALA A 31 -4.79 -3.49 1.30
C ALA A 31 -5.18 -2.00 1.25
N ARG A 32 -4.76 -1.18 2.24
CA ARG A 32 -4.95 0.28 2.18
C ARG A 32 -4.11 0.94 1.08
N HIS A 33 -2.89 0.48 0.85
CA HIS A 33 -1.99 1.08 -0.15
C HIS A 33 -2.26 0.62 -1.59
N PHE A 34 -2.61 -0.66 -1.76
CA PHE A 34 -2.76 -1.31 -3.08
C PHE A 34 -4.20 -1.72 -3.40
N GLY A 35 -5.15 -1.33 -2.57
CA GLY A 35 -6.56 -1.67 -2.73
C GLY A 35 -7.28 -0.86 -3.80
N THR A 36 -8.62 -0.92 -3.75
CA THR A 36 -9.50 -0.44 -4.82
C THR A 36 -9.28 1.02 -5.17
N ASP A 37 -9.08 1.91 -4.20
CA ASP A 37 -8.92 3.34 -4.49
C ASP A 37 -7.61 3.65 -5.20
N TYR A 38 -6.55 2.90 -4.91
CA TYR A 38 -5.31 2.98 -5.69
C TYR A 38 -5.53 2.52 -7.13
N GLN A 39 -6.31 1.45 -7.34
CA GLN A 39 -6.61 0.97 -8.69
C GLN A 39 -7.52 1.93 -9.46
N ARG A 40 -8.54 2.50 -8.82
CA ARG A 40 -9.42 3.52 -9.43
C ARG A 40 -8.66 4.74 -9.89
N LEU A 41 -7.70 5.19 -9.08
CA LEU A 41 -6.83 6.32 -9.43
C LEU A 41 -6.02 6.05 -10.71
N ARG A 42 -5.64 4.80 -10.98
CA ARG A 42 -4.94 4.39 -12.20
C ARG A 42 -5.81 4.35 -13.44
N LEU A 43 -7.14 4.41 -13.27
CA LEU A 43 -8.10 4.50 -14.37
C LEU A 43 -8.37 5.94 -14.79
N ASP A 44 -7.80 6.93 -14.09
CA ASP A 44 -7.89 8.33 -14.48
C ASP A 44 -7.23 8.52 -15.87
N PRO A 45 -7.90 9.17 -16.84
CA PRO A 45 -7.36 9.37 -18.18
C PRO A 45 -5.98 10.03 -18.20
N ASP A 46 -5.72 10.93 -17.23
CA ASP A 46 -4.47 11.67 -17.10
C ASP A 46 -3.56 11.07 -16.04
N TYR A 47 -3.77 9.82 -15.64
CA TYR A 47 -3.04 9.18 -14.55
C TYR A 47 -1.52 9.36 -14.67
N PHE A 48 -0.94 9.11 -15.85
CA PHE A 48 0.51 9.21 -16.02
C PHE A 48 1.05 10.64 -15.93
N VAL A 49 0.24 11.63 -16.33
CA VAL A 49 0.60 13.05 -16.27
C VAL A 49 0.47 13.57 -14.84
N ASN A 50 -0.60 13.19 -14.15
CA ASN A 50 -1.02 13.79 -12.89
C ASN A 50 -0.87 12.86 -11.67
N ARG A 51 -0.18 11.72 -11.80
CA ARG A 51 -0.07 10.67 -10.78
C ARG A 51 0.22 11.17 -9.36
N MET A 52 1.13 12.14 -9.20
CA MET A 52 1.52 12.65 -7.87
C MET A 52 0.41 13.50 -7.23
N GLU A 53 -0.27 14.33 -8.01
CA GLU A 53 -1.35 15.19 -7.51
C GLU A 53 -2.62 14.37 -7.23
N LEU A 54 -2.96 13.43 -8.11
CA LEU A 54 -4.04 12.48 -7.87
C LEU A 54 -3.79 11.66 -6.59
N GLN A 55 -2.55 11.22 -6.39
CA GLN A 55 -2.12 10.47 -5.21
C GLN A 55 -2.30 11.28 -3.92
N LYS A 56 -1.84 12.54 -3.90
CA LYS A 56 -2.03 13.47 -2.77
C LYS A 56 -3.52 13.68 -2.46
N LYS A 57 -4.34 13.93 -3.49
CA LYS A 57 -5.79 14.18 -3.33
C LYS A 57 -6.50 12.98 -2.70
N ARG A 58 -6.19 11.77 -3.16
CA ARG A 58 -6.72 10.52 -2.59
C ARG A 58 -6.33 10.36 -1.11
N ASP A 59 -5.07 10.59 -0.79
CA ASP A 59 -4.57 10.44 0.59
C ASP A 59 -5.24 11.45 1.53
N ALA A 60 -5.43 12.69 1.08
CA ALA A 60 -6.19 13.71 1.82
C ALA A 60 -7.66 13.32 2.03
N GLN A 61 -8.34 12.80 1.00
CA GLN A 61 -9.73 12.34 1.10
C GLN A 61 -9.88 11.20 2.10
N ARG A 62 -8.94 10.25 2.15
CA ARG A 62 -8.96 9.16 3.13
C ARG A 62 -8.73 9.66 4.56
N ALA A 63 -7.79 10.60 4.74
CA ALA A 63 -7.54 11.18 6.06
C ALA A 63 -8.76 11.94 6.60
N ALA A 64 -9.56 12.57 5.74
CA ALA A 64 -10.81 13.21 6.16
C ALA A 64 -11.85 12.18 6.66
N ILE A 65 -12.02 11.05 5.96
CA ILE A 65 -12.98 9.99 6.33
C ILE A 65 -12.59 9.28 7.64
N GLU A 66 -11.29 9.15 7.93
CA GLU A 66 -10.81 8.48 9.15
C GLU A 66 -10.91 9.35 10.42
N ASN A 67 -11.19 10.65 10.29
CA ASN A 67 -11.31 11.60 11.42
C ASN A 67 -12.76 12.04 11.71
N ASP A 68 -13.73 11.58 10.93
CA ASP A 68 -15.18 11.72 11.16
C ASP A 68 -15.76 10.44 11.80
#